data_AF-A0A7K3AWZ4-F1
#
_entry.id   AF-A0A7K3AWZ4-F1
#
_cell.length_a   1.000
_cell.length_b   1.000
_cell.length_c   1.000
_cell.angle_alpha   90.00
_cell.angle_beta   90.00
_cell.angle_gamma   90.00
#
_symmetry.space_group_name_H-M   'P 1'
#
loop_
_entity.id
_entity.type
_entity.pdbx_description
1 polymer ?
#
loop_
_entity_poly.entity_id
_entity_poly.type
_entity_poly.pdbx_seq_one_letter_code
_entity_poly.pdbx_strand_id
1 'polypeptide(L)'
;MVKLEPFLVLASAVAEGRISAAEFSVVCLPLYKNYPGPFPSHEQYEVATELFYVANDHYAGASDAPAGTLSDEQVRAAAAEIAERMRSLLQ
;
A
#
# COMPACT_ATOMS: atom_id res chain seq x y z
N MET A 1 2.93 18.01 10.84
CA MET A 1 3.73 17.01 10.11
C MET A 1 2.78 15.97 9.59
N VAL A 2 2.69 15.82 8.28
CA VAL A 2 1.97 14.68 7.68
C VAL A 2 2.91 13.49 7.79
N LYS A 3 2.43 12.38 8.31
CA LYS A 3 3.26 11.25 8.66
C LYS A 3 2.73 9.97 7.98
N LEU A 4 3.56 8.94 7.93
CA LEU A 4 3.36 7.69 7.22
C LEU A 4 2.21 6.81 7.77
N GLU A 5 1.66 7.16 8.94
CA GLU A 5 0.63 6.41 9.67
C GLU A 5 -0.57 5.96 8.82
N PRO A 6 -1.17 6.79 7.94
CA PRO A 6 -2.28 6.34 7.11
C PRO A 6 -1.92 5.18 6.18
N PHE A 7 -0.71 5.20 5.61
CA PHE A 7 -0.21 4.12 4.76
C PHE A 7 0.13 2.88 5.59
N LEU A 8 0.72 3.05 6.77
CA LEU A 8 1.00 1.95 7.68
C LEU A 8 -0.29 1.25 8.15
N VAL A 9 -1.33 2.02 8.47
CA VAL A 9 -2.65 1.49 8.86
C VAL A 9 -3.24 0.67 7.72
N LEU A 10 -3.19 1.20 6.50
CA LEU A 10 -3.70 0.53 5.31
C LEU A 10 -2.92 -0.77 5.00
N ALA A 11 -1.59 -0.72 5.00
CA ALA A 11 -0.72 -1.87 4.79
C ALA A 11 -0.95 -2.97 5.83
N SER A 12 -1.03 -2.59 7.11
CA SER A 12 -1.30 -3.54 8.19
C SER A 12 -2.70 -4.15 8.06
N ALA A 13 -3.70 -3.37 7.64
CA ALA A 13 -5.07 -3.86 7.48
C ALA A 13 -5.18 -4.94 6.41
N VAL A 14 -4.53 -4.77 5.25
CA VAL A 14 -4.56 -5.80 4.21
C VAL A 14 -3.69 -7.01 4.59
N ALA A 15 -2.51 -6.80 5.16
CA ALA A 15 -1.63 -7.89 5.62
C ALA A 15 -2.34 -8.83 6.62
N GLU A 16 -3.02 -8.25 7.61
CA GLU A 16 -3.77 -8.97 8.64
C GLU A 16 -5.09 -9.57 8.12
N GLY A 17 -5.48 -9.28 6.86
CA GLY A 17 -6.73 -9.74 6.27
C GLY A 17 -7.98 -9.04 6.83
N ARG A 18 -7.81 -7.85 7.45
CA ARG A 18 -8.93 -7.01 7.90
C ARG A 18 -9.68 -6.35 6.75
N ILE A 19 -8.97 -6.14 5.63
CA ILE A 19 -9.55 -5.75 4.33
C ILE A 19 -9.02 -6.69 3.25
N SER A 20 -9.81 -6.90 2.21
CA SER A 20 -9.39 -7.64 1.02
C SER A 20 -8.34 -6.88 0.20
N ALA A 21 -7.60 -7.59 -0.65
CA ALA A 21 -6.68 -6.96 -1.60
C ALA A 21 -7.41 -6.02 -2.58
N ALA A 22 -8.66 -6.35 -2.95
CA ALA A 22 -9.49 -5.50 -3.80
C ALA A 22 -9.89 -4.18 -3.10
N GLU A 23 -10.33 -4.22 -1.84
CA GLU A 23 -10.64 -3.02 -1.05
C GLU A 23 -9.37 -2.17 -0.84
N PHE A 24 -8.24 -2.82 -0.58
CA PHE A 24 -6.94 -2.17 -0.49
C PHE A 24 -6.60 -1.40 -1.78
N SER A 25 -6.71 -2.04 -2.95
CA SER A 25 -6.46 -1.39 -4.26
C SER A 25 -7.33 -0.15 -4.48
N VAL A 26 -8.61 -0.21 -4.11
CA VAL A 26 -9.55 0.91 -4.25
C VAL A 26 -9.19 2.09 -3.33
N VAL A 27 -8.71 1.82 -2.12
CA VAL A 27 -8.43 2.85 -1.11
C VAL A 27 -7.02 3.45 -1.25
N CYS A 28 -6.04 2.66 -1.69
CA CYS A 28 -4.64 3.09 -1.71
C CYS A 28 -4.38 4.24 -2.69
N LEU A 29 -4.97 4.21 -3.88
CA LEU A 29 -4.79 5.26 -4.90
C LEU A 29 -5.31 6.64 -4.43
N PRO A 30 -6.55 6.78 -3.92
CA PRO A 30 -7.02 8.03 -3.34
C PRO A 30 -6.15 8.51 -2.17
N LEU A 31 -5.69 7.61 -1.30
CA LEU A 31 -4.84 7.97 -0.17
C LEU A 31 -3.50 8.55 -0.64
N TYR A 32 -2.87 7.90 -1.62
CA TYR A 32 -1.58 8.32 -2.17
C TYR A 32 -1.69 9.67 -2.93
N LYS A 33 -2.73 9.84 -3.77
CA LYS A 33 -2.92 11.06 -4.56
C LYS A 33 -3.33 12.29 -3.73
N ASN A 34 -4.12 12.08 -2.68
CA ASN A 34 -4.64 13.16 -1.84
C ASN A 34 -3.84 13.31 -0.54
N TYR A 35 -2.61 12.80 -0.50
CA TYR A 35 -1.75 12.95 0.66
C TYR A 35 -1.48 14.45 0.93
N PRO A 36 -1.80 14.98 2.13
CA PRO A 36 -1.99 16.41 2.34
C PRO A 36 -0.71 17.26 2.44
N GLY A 37 0.43 16.75 1.97
CA GLY A 37 1.71 17.46 2.00
C GLY A 37 2.88 16.63 1.47
N PRO A 38 4.09 17.18 1.44
CA PRO A 38 5.28 16.41 1.08
C PRO A 38 5.58 15.34 2.13
N PHE A 39 6.19 14.24 1.68
CA PHE A 39 6.75 13.25 2.60
C PHE A 39 7.93 13.84 3.38
N PRO A 40 8.04 13.55 4.69
CA PRO A 40 9.14 14.04 5.54
C PRO A 40 10.55 13.61 5.10
N SER A 41 10.69 12.44 4.47
CA SER A 41 11.95 11.92 3.96
C SER A 41 11.76 11.19 2.63
N HIS A 42 12.85 10.98 1.89
CA HIS A 42 12.84 10.19 0.66
C HIS A 42 12.42 8.74 0.91
N GLU A 43 12.94 8.12 1.97
CA GLU A 43 12.60 6.75 2.36
C GLU A 43 11.09 6.58 2.66
N GLN A 44 10.48 7.58 3.30
CA GLN A 44 9.04 7.60 3.55
C GLN A 44 8.22 7.75 2.27
N TYR A 45 8.71 8.52 1.30
CA TYR A 45 8.10 8.60 -0.03
C TYR A 45 8.21 7.28 -0.78
N GLU A 46 9.40 6.67 -0.81
CA GLU A 46 9.65 5.40 -1.51
C GLU A 46 8.76 4.29 -0.97
N VAL A 47 8.72 4.09 0.35
CA VAL A 47 7.93 3.00 0.95
C VAL A 47 6.41 3.19 0.76
N ALA A 48 5.92 4.44 0.74
CA ALA A 48 4.52 4.73 0.39
C ALA A 48 4.23 4.49 -1.11
N THR A 49 5.21 4.78 -1.97
CA THR A 49 5.14 4.54 -3.41
C THR A 49 5.15 3.04 -3.71
N GLU A 50 5.95 2.25 -3.00
CA GLU A 50 5.95 0.80 -3.10
C GLU A 50 4.60 0.20 -2.71
N LEU A 51 4.00 0.68 -1.62
CA LEU A 51 2.65 0.24 -1.23
C LEU A 51 1.62 0.55 -2.32
N PHE A 52 1.74 1.72 -2.95
CA PHE A 52 0.92 2.11 -4.08
C PHE A 52 1.09 1.16 -5.28
N TYR A 53 2.33 0.77 -5.62
CA TYR A 53 2.55 -0.17 -6.71
C TYR A 53 1.99 -1.56 -6.41
N VAL A 54 2.10 -2.06 -5.18
CA VAL A 54 1.43 -3.32 -4.78
C VAL A 54 -0.08 -3.23 -5.01
N ALA A 55 -0.69 -2.09 -4.66
CA ALA A 55 -2.12 -1.85 -4.85
C ALA A 55 -2.51 -1.78 -6.34
N ASN A 56 -1.67 -1.12 -7.15
CA ASN A 56 -1.85 -0.97 -8.58
C ASN A 56 -1.68 -2.28 -9.33
N ASP A 57 -0.66 -3.06 -8.99
CA ASP A 57 -0.35 -4.35 -9.61
C ASP A 57 -1.36 -5.43 -9.22
N HIS A 58 -2.11 -5.26 -8.13
CA HIS A 58 -3.27 -6.10 -7.85
C HIS A 58 -4.53 -5.68 -8.64
N TYR A 59 -4.63 -4.42 -9.07
CA TYR A 59 -5.83 -3.91 -9.73
C TYR A 59 -5.94 -4.45 -11.17
N ALA A 60 -6.69 -5.53 -11.36
CA ALA A 60 -6.94 -6.14 -12.66
C ALA A 60 -7.85 -5.32 -13.60
N GLY A 61 -8.54 -4.27 -13.11
CA GLY A 61 -9.64 -3.64 -13.86
C GLY A 61 -10.83 -4.60 -14.07
N ALA A 62 -11.76 -4.24 -14.96
CA ALA A 62 -13.00 -5.02 -15.22
C ALA A 62 -12.82 -6.18 -16.23
N SER A 63 -11.58 -6.55 -16.56
CA SER A 63 -11.23 -7.60 -17.53
C SER A 63 -10.30 -8.62 -16.90
N ASP A 64 -10.04 -9.74 -17.61
CA ASP A 64 -9.10 -10.77 -17.18
C ASP A 64 -7.76 -10.17 -16.73
N ALA A 65 -7.28 -10.63 -15.57
CA ALA A 65 -6.09 -10.12 -14.92
C ALA A 65 -4.86 -10.19 -15.86
N PRO A 66 -4.25 -9.05 -16.24
CA PRO A 66 -3.10 -9.04 -17.14
C PRO A 66 -1.88 -9.74 -16.53
N ALA A 67 -0.91 -10.11 -17.37
CA ALA A 67 0.37 -10.63 -16.90
C ALA A 67 1.05 -9.59 -15.99
N GLY A 68 1.47 -10.00 -14.79
CA GLY A 68 2.00 -9.10 -13.76
C GLY A 68 1.01 -8.75 -12.65
N THR A 69 -0.24 -9.23 -12.72
CA THR A 69 -1.19 -9.01 -11.63
C THR A 69 -0.82 -9.83 -10.38
N LEU A 70 -0.78 -9.19 -9.22
CA LEU A 70 -0.55 -9.89 -7.95
C LEU A 70 -1.81 -10.64 -7.49
N SER A 71 -1.63 -11.81 -6.87
CA SER A 71 -2.71 -12.49 -6.15
C SER A 71 -2.97 -11.86 -4.78
N ASP A 72 -4.13 -12.10 -4.18
CA ASP A 72 -4.45 -11.68 -2.81
C ASP A 72 -3.35 -12.05 -1.81
N GLU A 73 -2.81 -13.26 -1.90
CA GLU A 73 -1.75 -13.73 -0.99
C GLU A 73 -0.44 -12.95 -1.19
N GLN A 74 -0.07 -12.68 -2.45
CA GLN A 74 1.11 -11.87 -2.76
C GLN A 74 0.96 -10.42 -2.26
N VAL A 75 -0.23 -9.83 -2.39
CA VAL A 75 -0.52 -8.51 -1.83
C VAL A 75 -0.37 -8.50 -0.32
N ARG A 76 -0.93 -9.49 0.37
CA ARG A 76 -0.85 -9.58 1.83
C ARG A 76 0.59 -9.73 2.31
N ALA A 77 1.38 -10.58 1.66
CA ALA A 77 2.79 -10.78 1.99
C ALA A 77 3.62 -9.50 1.76
N ALA A 78 3.46 -8.86 0.60
CA ALA A 78 4.17 -7.62 0.28
C ALA A 78 3.77 -6.47 1.23
N ALA A 79 2.48 -6.33 1.54
CA ALA A 79 2.00 -5.31 2.47
C ALA A 79 2.52 -5.53 3.90
N ALA A 80 2.69 -6.78 4.33
CA ALA A 80 3.27 -7.10 5.64
C ALA A 80 4.74 -6.63 5.72
N GLU A 81 5.54 -6.94 4.71
CA GLU A 81 6.95 -6.51 4.63
C GLU A 81 7.07 -4.98 4.63
N ILE A 82 6.25 -4.31 3.81
CA ILE A 82 6.20 -2.86 3.72
C ILE A 82 5.78 -2.26 5.08
N ALA A 83 4.78 -2.83 5.76
CA ALA A 83 4.35 -2.35 7.08
C ALA A 83 5.48 -2.42 8.13
N GLU A 84 6.32 -3.46 8.13
CA GLU A 84 7.46 -3.52 9.05
C GLU A 84 8.51 -2.44 8.76
N ARG A 85 8.79 -2.18 7.47
CA ARG A 85 9.67 -1.08 7.06
C ARG A 85 9.11 0.28 7.46
N MET A 86 7.81 0.49 7.25
CA MET A 86 7.10 1.70 7.67
C MET A 86 7.17 1.94 9.19
N ARG A 87 7.01 0.89 10.01
CA ARG A 87 7.15 1.00 11.48
C ARG A 87 8.56 1.39 11.89
N SER A 88 9.57 0.83 11.23
CA SER A 88 10.97 1.14 11.50
C SER A 88 11.30 2.61 11.22
N LEU A 89 10.68 3.22 10.21
CA LEU A 89 10.84 4.63 9.86
C LEU A 89 10.06 5.61 10.77
N LEU A 90 9.17 5.09 11.62
CA LEU A 90 8.36 5.89 12.56
C LEU A 90 8.88 5.84 14.01
N GLN A 91 9.86 4.97 14.30
CA GLN A 91 10.56 4.87 15.58
C GLN A 91 11.66 5.93 15.69
#